data_AF-A0A6J4T884-F1
#
_entry.id   AF-A0A6J4T884-F1
#
_cell.length_a   1.000
_cell.length_b   1.000
_cell.length_c   1.000
_cell.angle_alpha   90.00
_cell.angle_beta   90.00
_cell.angle_gamma   90.00
#
_symmetry.space_group_name_H-M   'P 1'
#
loop_
_entity.id
_entity.type
_entity.pdbx_description
1 polymer ?
#
loop_
_entity_poly.entity_id
_entity_poly.type
_entity_poly.pdbx_seq_one_letter_code
_entity_poly.pdbx_strand_id
1 'polypeptide(L)'
;MYAGLAAPPTEQVVHAQEHGRIVFQYRRGLPEAQLRQLVSLYEESPEHVLLVENATQMPCDVAATAWGQGVLCPRLTDRSFDALRAFRDAYRDKGPETVA
;
A
#
# COMPACT_ATOMS: atom_id res chain seq x y z
N MET A 1 4.65 -4.90 8.13
CA MET A 1 3.17 -4.94 8.02
C MET A 1 2.56 -4.25 9.24
N TYR A 2 1.54 -3.40 9.06
CA TYR A 2 0.78 -2.74 10.14
C TYR A 2 -0.72 -3.06 10.10
N ALA A 3 -1.11 -4.15 9.44
CA ALA A 3 -2.51 -4.59 9.39
C ALA A 3 -3.04 -4.81 10.81
N GLY A 4 -4.11 -4.11 11.19
CA GLY A 4 -4.72 -4.17 12.53
C GLY A 4 -3.95 -3.44 13.63
N LEU A 5 -2.88 -2.70 13.29
CA LEU A 5 -2.14 -1.83 14.21
C LEU A 5 -2.46 -0.36 13.92
N ALA A 6 -2.06 0.53 14.85
CA ALA A 6 -2.06 1.95 14.56
C ALA A 6 -1.16 2.23 13.34
N ALA A 7 -1.70 2.92 12.34
CA ALA A 7 -0.92 3.30 11.16
C ALA A 7 0.21 4.28 11.56
N PRO A 8 1.39 4.20 10.91
CA PRO A 8 2.41 5.22 11.09
C PRO A 8 1.88 6.61 10.75
N PRO A 9 2.43 7.67 11.36
CA PRO A 9 2.16 9.05 10.95
C PRO A 9 2.39 9.26 9.44
N THR A 10 1.64 10.19 8.84
CA THR A 10 1.63 10.37 7.37
C THR A 10 3.01 10.73 6.82
N GLU A 11 3.77 11.55 7.54
CA GLU A 11 5.13 11.94 7.19
C GLU A 11 6.09 10.74 7.12
N GLN A 12 5.91 9.72 7.97
CA GLN A 12 6.73 8.50 7.90
C GLN A 12 6.35 7.63 6.69
N VAL A 13 5.08 7.65 6.30
CA VAL A 13 4.60 6.98 5.08
C VAL A 13 5.10 7.68 3.82
N VAL A 14 5.23 9.02 3.84
CA VAL A 14 5.84 9.79 2.75
C VAL A 14 7.33 9.49 2.66
N HIS A 15 8.06 9.53 3.77
CA HIS A 15 9.48 9.23 3.80
C HIS A 15 9.80 7.80 3.32
N ALA A 16 8.95 6.82 3.67
CA ALA A 16 9.06 5.48 3.11
C ALA A 16 9.01 5.46 1.58
N GLN A 17 8.18 6.31 0.97
CA GLN A 17 8.08 6.43 -0.49
C GLN A 17 9.28 7.19 -1.09
N GLU A 18 9.85 8.18 -0.39
CA GLU A 18 11.10 8.83 -0.78
C GLU A 18 12.24 7.80 -0.95
N HIS A 19 12.23 6.77 -0.10
CA HIS A 19 13.13 5.61 -0.15
C HIS A 19 12.69 4.51 -1.14
N GLY A 20 11.67 4.74 -1.98
CA GLY A 20 11.22 3.81 -3.01
C GLY A 20 10.30 2.68 -2.53
N ARG A 21 9.78 2.76 -1.30
CA ARG A 21 8.84 1.75 -0.79
C ARG A 21 7.44 1.93 -1.38
N ILE A 22 6.76 0.81 -1.58
CA ILE A 22 5.36 0.76 -1.95
C ILE A 22 4.49 0.78 -0.70
N VAL A 23 3.41 1.54 -0.73
CA VAL A 23 2.44 1.58 0.38
C VAL A 23 1.09 1.14 -0.14
N PHE A 24 0.64 -0.03 0.29
CA PHE A 24 -0.73 -0.47 0.17
C PHE A 24 -1.53 0.10 1.35
N GLN A 25 -2.47 0.98 1.04
CA GLN A 25 -3.32 1.66 2.01
C GLN A 25 -4.74 1.12 1.89
N TYR A 26 -5.29 0.57 2.97
CA TYR A 26 -6.66 0.06 2.99
C TYR A 26 -7.59 0.96 3.80
N ARG A 27 -8.86 1.06 3.40
CA ARG A 27 -9.86 1.87 4.10
C ARG A 27 -10.11 1.36 5.52
N ARG A 28 -10.28 2.28 6.47
CA ARG A 28 -10.72 1.94 7.83
C ARG A 28 -12.05 1.18 7.81
N GLY A 29 -12.12 0.10 8.58
CA GLY A 29 -13.31 -0.75 8.65
C GLY A 29 -13.54 -1.61 7.40
N LEU A 30 -12.50 -1.86 6.59
CA LEU A 30 -12.55 -2.87 5.55
C LEU A 30 -12.91 -4.23 6.18
N PRO A 31 -13.84 -5.02 5.58
CA PRO A 31 -14.18 -6.35 6.07
C PRO A 31 -12.95 -7.22 6.35
N GLU A 32 -12.95 -7.94 7.46
CA GLU A 32 -11.79 -8.74 7.91
C GLU A 32 -11.34 -9.77 6.86
N ALA A 33 -12.30 -10.38 6.14
CA ALA A 33 -12.01 -11.30 5.05
C ALA A 33 -11.20 -10.65 3.91
N GLN A 34 -11.53 -9.40 3.57
CA GLN A 34 -10.81 -8.63 2.56
C GLN A 34 -9.44 -8.17 3.06
N LEU A 35 -9.32 -7.79 4.34
CA LEU A 35 -8.03 -7.49 4.95
C LEU A 35 -7.09 -8.71 4.91
N ARG A 36 -7.61 -9.92 5.17
CA ARG A 36 -6.82 -11.15 5.04
C ARG A 36 -6.31 -11.38 3.60
N GLN A 37 -7.11 -11.05 2.59
CA GLN A 37 -6.65 -11.13 1.19
C GLN A 37 -5.52 -10.12 0.90
N LEU A 38 -5.60 -8.90 1.44
CA LEU A 38 -4.53 -7.91 1.33
C LEU A 38 -3.26 -8.32 2.09
N VAL A 39 -3.40 -9.00 3.23
CA VAL A 39 -2.29 -9.62 3.95
C VAL A 39 -1.61 -10.68 3.09
N SER A 40 -2.38 -11.57 2.45
CA SER A 40 -1.82 -12.56 1.53
C SER A 40 -1.10 -11.90 0.35
N LEU A 41 -1.67 -10.85 -0.26
CA LEU A 41 -1.01 -10.07 -1.31
C LEU A 41 0.34 -9.48 -0.84
N TYR A 42 0.39 -8.96 0.39
CA TYR A 42 1.63 -8.44 0.98
C TYR A 42 2.68 -9.55 1.15
N GLU A 43 2.26 -10.73 1.63
CA GLU A 43 3.14 -11.87 1.91
C GLU A 43 3.77 -12.48 0.65
N GLU A 44 3.17 -12.28 -0.52
CA GLU A 44 3.75 -12.71 -1.80
C GLU A 44 5.13 -12.09 -2.09
N SER A 45 5.36 -10.85 -1.65
CA SER A 45 6.58 -10.08 -1.93
C SER A 45 6.67 -8.88 -0.96
N PRO A 46 7.01 -9.13 0.32
CA PRO A 46 6.90 -8.14 1.39
C PRO A 46 8.02 -7.10 1.41
N GLU A 47 9.14 -7.36 0.73
CA GLU A 47 10.30 -6.48 0.67
C GLU A 47 9.94 -5.11 0.10
N HIS A 48 10.32 -4.06 0.84
CA HIS A 48 10.03 -2.66 0.52
C HIS A 48 8.54 -2.37 0.25
N VAL A 49 7.64 -3.14 0.89
CA VAL A 49 6.19 -2.89 0.88
C VAL A 49 5.72 -2.60 2.30
N LEU A 50 4.76 -1.69 2.42
CA LEU A 50 3.99 -1.44 3.63
C LEU A 50 2.53 -1.75 3.35
N LEU A 51 1.87 -2.42 4.29
CA LEU A 51 0.41 -2.57 4.32
C LEU A 51 -0.09 -1.85 5.57
N VAL A 52 -0.87 -0.79 5.38
CA VAL A 52 -1.29 0.14 6.43
C VAL A 52 -2.78 0.49 6.31
N GLU A 53 -3.46 0.69 7.44
CA GLU A 53 -4.76 1.35 7.43
C GLU A 53 -4.56 2.80 6.96
N ASN A 54 -5.39 3.27 6.03
CA ASN A 54 -5.35 4.63 5.55
C ASN A 54 -5.75 5.59 6.69
N ALA A 55 -4.86 6.52 7.02
CA ALA A 55 -5.07 7.53 8.05
C ALA A 55 -5.84 8.78 7.55
N THR A 56 -6.31 8.77 6.30
CA THR A 56 -7.03 9.89 5.67
C THR A 56 -8.51 9.55 5.45
N GLN A 57 -9.23 10.36 4.68
CA GLN A 57 -10.62 10.14 4.29
C GLN A 57 -10.72 9.55 2.87
N MET A 58 -9.77 8.69 2.49
CA MET A 58 -9.75 8.09 1.16
C MET A 58 -11.05 7.29 0.92
N PRO A 59 -11.82 7.56 -0.16
CA PRO A 59 -13.12 6.92 -0.39
C PRO A 59 -13.01 5.52 -1.03
N CYS A 60 -11.80 5.07 -1.36
CA CYS A 60 -11.55 3.79 -2.02
C CYS A 60 -11.30 2.69 -0.99
N ASP A 61 -11.67 1.44 -1.31
CA ASP A 61 -11.35 0.29 -0.44
C ASP A 61 -9.84 0.09 -0.27
N VAL A 62 -9.06 0.27 -1.35
CA VAL A 62 -7.60 0.17 -1.30
C VAL A 62 -6.94 1.12 -2.31
N ALA A 63 -5.73 1.55 -2.01
CA ALA A 63 -4.83 2.22 -2.94
C ALA A 63 -3.42 1.67 -2.81
N ALA A 64 -2.64 1.74 -3.89
CA ALA A 64 -1.19 1.66 -3.81
C ALA A 64 -0.59 3.01 -4.14
N THR A 65 0.37 3.44 -3.33
CA THR A 65 1.13 4.68 -3.56
C THR A 65 2.62 4.41 -3.53
N ALA A 66 3.34 5.16 -4.35
CA ALA A 66 4.80 5.26 -4.40
C ALA A 66 5.15 6.73 -4.64
N TRP A 67 6.44 7.08 -4.66
CA TRP A 67 6.84 8.47 -4.86
C TRP A 67 6.26 9.07 -6.15
N GLY A 68 5.38 10.07 -6.00
CA GLY A 68 4.72 10.75 -7.11
C GLY A 68 3.74 9.90 -7.94
N GLN A 69 3.41 8.68 -7.51
CA GLN A 69 2.58 7.74 -8.25
C GLN A 69 1.50 7.13 -7.36
N GLY A 70 0.35 6.81 -7.95
CA GLY A 70 -0.70 6.13 -7.22
C GLY A 70 -1.71 5.45 -8.13
N VAL A 71 -2.28 4.36 -7.63
CA VAL A 71 -3.46 3.72 -8.22
C VAL A 71 -4.52 3.59 -7.13
N LEU A 72 -5.73 4.03 -7.47
CA LEU A 72 -6.90 3.95 -6.59
C LEU A 72 -7.78 2.79 -7.04
N CYS A 73 -8.18 1.95 -6.10
CA CYS A 73 -9.12 0.86 -6.33
C CYS A 73 -10.38 1.11 -5.48
N PRO A 74 -11.41 1.76 -6.05
CA PRO A 74 -12.63 2.10 -5.32
C PRO A 74 -13.28 0.92 -4.63
N ARG A 75 -13.22 -0.25 -5.27
CA ARG A 75 -13.67 -1.54 -4.70
C ARG A 75 -12.55 -2.56 -4.75
N LEU A 76 -12.46 -3.42 -3.75
CA LEU A 76 -11.56 -4.57 -3.77
C LEU A 76 -12.17 -5.70 -4.61
N THR A 77 -11.52 -5.99 -5.73
CA THR A 77 -11.90 -7.03 -6.72
C THR A 77 -10.65 -7.76 -7.17
N ASP A 78 -10.78 -8.87 -7.90
CA ASP A 78 -9.64 -9.62 -8.45
C ASP A 78 -8.71 -8.72 -9.30
N ARG A 79 -9.31 -7.85 -10.13
CA ARG A 79 -8.55 -6.87 -10.92
C ARG A 79 -7.77 -5.87 -10.06
N SER A 80 -8.28 -5.57 -8.86
CA SER A 80 -7.58 -4.70 -7.92
C SER A 80 -6.29 -5.38 -7.46
N PHE A 81 -6.29 -6.69 -7.17
CA PHE A 81 -5.07 -7.41 -6.80
C PHE A 81 -4.04 -7.42 -7.93
N ASP A 82 -4.48 -7.65 -9.17
CA ASP A 82 -3.58 -7.59 -10.34
C ASP A 82 -2.97 -6.20 -10.51
N ALA A 83 -3.78 -5.14 -10.35
CA ALA A 83 -3.30 -3.77 -10.40
C ALA A 83 -2.29 -3.46 -9.28
N LEU A 84 -2.52 -3.96 -8.06
CA LEU A 84 -1.61 -3.77 -6.93
C LEU A 84 -0.26 -4.49 -7.15
N ARG A 85 -0.27 -5.72 -7.68
CA ARG A 85 0.97 -6.44 -8.07
C ARG A 85 1.73 -5.68 -9.15
N ALA A 86 1.05 -5.32 -10.24
CA ALA A 86 1.65 -4.60 -11.34
C ALA A 86 2.22 -3.24 -10.89
N PHE A 87 1.51 -2.51 -10.03
CA PHE A 87 1.98 -1.25 -9.47
C PHE A 87 3.24 -1.44 -8.61
N ARG A 88 3.24 -2.44 -7.72
CA ARG A 88 4.40 -2.77 -6.88
C ARG A 88 5.62 -3.04 -7.74
N ASP A 89 5.49 -3.92 -8.73
CA ASP A 89 6.61 -4.34 -9.58
C ASP A 89 7.09 -3.18 -10.47
N ALA A 90 6.20 -2.26 -10.86
CA ALA A 90 6.53 -1.11 -11.68
C ALA A 90 7.23 0.02 -10.91
N TYR A 91 6.99 0.19 -9.62
CA TYR A 91 7.41 1.40 -8.87
C TYR A 91 8.28 1.13 -7.64
N ARG A 92 8.47 -0.12 -7.22
CA ARG A 92 9.37 -0.46 -6.11
C ARG A 92 10.79 -0.01 -6.44
N ASP A 93 11.47 0.53 -5.44
CA ASP A 93 12.85 1.04 -5.51
C ASP A 93 13.03 2.24 -6.45
N LYS A 94 11.93 2.91 -6.83
CA LYS A 94 11.95 4.10 -7.70
C LYS A 94 11.72 5.41 -6.93
N GLY A 95 12.22 5.46 -5.71
CA GLY A 95 12.24 6.68 -4.90
C GLY A 95 13.31 7.66 -5.39
N PRO A 96 13.18 8.96 -5.07
CA PRO A 96 14.16 9.99 -5.40
C PRO A 96 15.45 9.88 -4.59
N GLU A 97 15.40 9.26 -3.41
CA GLU A 97 16.57 9.13 -2.54
C GLU A 97 17.30 7.81 -2.80
N THR A 98 18.61 7.90 -3.03
CA THR A 98 19.46 6.72 -3.14
C THR A 98 19.67 6.13 -1.75
N VAL A 99 18.99 5.02 -1.48
CA VAL A 99 19.21 4.23 -0.28
C VAL A 99 20.37 3.25 -0.58
N ALA A 100 21.47 3.37 0.15
CA ALA A 100 22.66 2.52 0.00
C ALA A 100 22.51 1.16 0.68
#